data_AF-A0A3P7J2P0-F1
#
_entry.id   AF-A0A3P7J2P0-F1
#
_cell.length_a   1.000
_cell.length_b   1.000
_cell.length_c   1.000
_cell.angle_alpha   90.00
_cell.angle_beta   90.00
_cell.angle_gamma   90.00
#
_symmetry.space_group_name_H-M   'P 1'
#
loop_
_entity.id
_entity.type
_entity.pdbx_description
1 polymer ?
#
loop_
_entity_poly.entity_id
_entity_poly.type
_entity_poly.pdbx_seq_one_letter_code
_entity_poly.pdbx_strand_id
1 'polypeptide(L)'
;MLTDSIVDDAADFLHLNDALGRAGLSPNEISDIWRTVAGVLHLGNIDFVDSVDDSRGGCKMDPAAEMSLKIAGELLGMEIAELKMGLVSRIMQATKGGVKGTLIRVPLKPHEAAAGRDALAKALYSRLFDWLVARINKSIPFEKSINYIGVLDIAGFEFFEVNSFEQFCINFCNEKLQHFFNERILKQEQELYAKEGLDVPRIEYSDNHDCIEGLDVPRIEYSDNHDCIGQSLQVTVFAGLARKNIKLFERKPSGLLDLLDEESRLPRPSPQHYTMASYEANKGHFRLESPRRSRLRQHRDLREDEAFLVRHYAGTVCYETGQFLEKNNDTLQNSLEFLVEQSSVAFIRNLFEGAHAPEPVRGKRSTASRLQSVSVGGKFRNQLTVLLEKLRNTGTHFVRCVKPNSSMSPQICDGAAILSQLKCAGMASVLKLMQKGFPSRLVHALD
;
A
#
# COMPACT_ATOMS: atom_id res chain seq x y z
N MET A 1 -14.68 -13.67 -22.07
CA MET A 1 -13.97 -12.38 -22.16
C MET A 1 -14.86 -11.36 -21.48
N LEU A 2 -14.39 -10.77 -20.39
CA LEU A 2 -15.09 -9.69 -19.69
C LEU A 2 -15.09 -8.47 -20.64
N THR A 3 -16.22 -8.16 -21.27
CA THR A 3 -16.36 -6.92 -22.05
C THR A 3 -16.83 -5.84 -21.09
N ASP A 4 -15.91 -4.99 -20.64
CA ASP A 4 -16.26 -3.72 -19.99
C ASP A 4 -16.63 -2.72 -21.10
N SER A 5 -17.72 -1.95 -20.93
CA SER A 5 -18.12 -0.93 -21.91
C SER A 5 -17.11 0.23 -22.06
N ILE A 6 -16.18 0.35 -21.12
CA ILE A 6 -15.19 1.44 -21.03
C ILE A 6 -13.80 0.98 -21.46
N VAL A 7 -13.50 -0.32 -21.34
CA VAL A 7 -12.15 -0.86 -21.57
C VAL A 7 -12.17 -1.80 -22.77
N ASP A 8 -11.38 -1.48 -23.78
CA ASP A 8 -11.10 -2.35 -24.92
C ASP A 8 -9.61 -2.64 -24.93
N ASP A 9 -9.21 -3.75 -24.29
CA ASP A 9 -7.79 -4.12 -24.12
C ASP A 9 -7.02 -4.13 -25.44
N ALA A 10 -7.65 -4.52 -26.55
CA ALA A 10 -6.99 -4.59 -27.84
C ALA A 10 -6.77 -3.18 -28.43
N ALA A 11 -7.78 -2.33 -28.38
CA ALA A 11 -7.66 -0.94 -28.83
C ALA A 11 -6.72 -0.13 -27.92
N ASP A 12 -6.84 -0.29 -26.60
CA ASP A 12 -6.02 0.39 -25.61
C ASP A 12 -4.55 -0.04 -25.68
N PHE A 13 -4.27 -1.30 -25.99
CA PHE A 13 -2.90 -1.75 -26.27
C PHE A 13 -2.28 -1.04 -27.48
N LEU A 14 -3.04 -0.90 -28.58
CA LEU A 14 -2.57 -0.16 -29.76
C LEU A 14 -2.34 1.33 -29.45
N HIS A 15 -3.26 1.95 -28.71
CA HIS A 15 -3.13 3.33 -28.26
C HIS A 15 -1.91 3.52 -27.35
N LEU A 16 -1.70 2.61 -26.40
CA LEU A 16 -0.54 2.63 -25.51
C LEU A 16 0.77 2.52 -26.30
N ASN A 17 0.83 1.63 -27.30
CA ASN A 17 2.02 1.46 -28.12
C ASN A 17 2.36 2.73 -28.93
N ASP A 18 1.35 3.40 -29.49
CA ASP A 18 1.52 4.70 -30.15
C ASP A 18 1.95 5.80 -29.15
N ALA A 19 1.34 5.84 -27.96
CA ALA A 19 1.68 6.79 -26.91
C ALA A 19 3.13 6.64 -26.42
N LEU A 20 3.62 5.41 -26.25
CA LEU A 20 5.02 5.14 -25.90
C LEU A 20 5.99 5.65 -26.98
N GLY A 21 5.64 5.45 -28.26
CA GLY A 21 6.42 6.00 -29.38
C GLY A 21 6.47 7.54 -29.34
N ARG A 22 5.33 8.19 -29.11
CA ARG A 22 5.25 9.66 -28.97
C ARG A 22 5.97 10.19 -27.73
N ALA A 23 6.04 9.41 -26.66
CA ALA A 23 6.81 9.71 -25.47
C ALA A 23 8.33 9.58 -25.69
N GLY A 24 8.78 9.21 -26.90
CA GLY A 24 10.19 9.19 -27.28
C GLY A 24 10.90 7.87 -27.03
N LEU A 25 10.16 6.77 -26.84
CA LEU A 25 10.72 5.42 -26.77
C LEU A 25 10.93 4.86 -28.18
N SER A 26 12.08 4.23 -28.40
CA SER A 26 12.40 3.56 -29.66
C SER A 26 11.63 2.25 -29.81
N PRO A 27 11.40 1.75 -31.05
CA PRO A 27 10.75 0.46 -31.27
C PRO A 27 11.44 -0.71 -30.56
N ASN A 28 12.77 -0.66 -30.42
CA ASN A 28 13.55 -1.67 -29.70
C ASN A 28 13.26 -1.62 -28.19
N GLU A 29 13.25 -0.43 -27.59
CA GLU A 29 12.87 -0.25 -26.17
C GLU A 29 11.45 -0.75 -25.89
N ILE A 30 10.50 -0.46 -26.79
CA ILE A 30 9.12 -0.94 -26.70
C ILE A 30 9.07 -2.48 -26.78
N SER A 31 9.80 -3.07 -27.72
CA SER A 31 9.92 -4.52 -27.81
C SER A 31 10.52 -5.14 -26.54
N ASP A 32 11.51 -4.49 -25.93
CA ASP A 32 12.14 -4.96 -24.69
C ASP A 32 11.18 -4.87 -23.48
N ILE A 33 10.34 -3.84 -23.41
CA ILE A 33 9.24 -3.75 -22.42
C ILE A 33 8.32 -4.96 -22.56
N TRP A 34 7.81 -5.22 -23.75
CA TRP A 34 6.86 -6.32 -23.97
C TRP A 34 7.50 -7.69 -23.78
N ARG A 35 8.77 -7.85 -24.17
CA ARG A 35 9.57 -9.04 -23.90
C ARG A 35 9.68 -9.30 -22.39
N THR A 36 9.91 -8.26 -21.59
CA THR A 36 9.99 -8.36 -20.13
C THR A 36 8.64 -8.76 -19.53
N VAL A 37 7.54 -8.12 -19.94
CA VAL A 37 6.19 -8.44 -19.48
C VAL A 37 5.80 -9.88 -19.83
N ALA A 38 6.07 -10.31 -21.07
CA ALA A 38 5.84 -11.70 -21.48
C ALA A 38 6.69 -12.69 -20.65
N GLY A 39 7.95 -12.36 -20.37
CA GLY A 39 8.81 -13.15 -19.49
C GLY A 39 8.23 -13.32 -18.09
N VAL A 40 7.69 -12.24 -17.50
CA VAL A 40 7.02 -12.27 -16.20
C VAL A 40 5.74 -13.13 -16.23
N LEU A 41 4.93 -13.04 -17.29
CA LEU A 41 3.74 -13.88 -17.45
C LEU A 41 4.10 -15.38 -17.53
N HIS A 42 5.14 -15.73 -18.29
CA HIS A 42 5.62 -17.10 -18.38
C HIS A 42 6.25 -17.59 -17.06
N LEU A 43 6.94 -16.72 -16.31
CA LEU A 43 7.40 -17.05 -14.95
C LEU A 43 6.22 -17.43 -14.06
N GLY A 44 5.10 -16.70 -14.11
CA GLY A 44 3.91 -16.97 -13.30
C GLY A 44 3.27 -18.34 -13.55
N ASN A 45 3.51 -18.95 -14.72
CA ASN A 45 3.02 -20.29 -15.06
C ASN A 45 3.92 -21.42 -14.54
N ILE A 46 5.02 -21.11 -13.86
CA ILE A 46 5.95 -22.12 -13.32
C ILE A 46 5.45 -22.58 -11.96
N ASP A 47 5.10 -23.86 -11.82
CA ASP A 47 4.65 -24.44 -10.55
C ASP A 47 5.65 -25.48 -10.00
N PHE A 48 5.51 -25.79 -8.71
CA PHE A 48 6.44 -26.63 -7.96
C PHE A 48 5.71 -27.75 -7.22
N VAL A 49 6.23 -28.96 -7.32
CA VAL A 49 5.72 -30.16 -6.63
C VAL A 49 6.74 -30.69 -5.65
N ASP A 50 6.29 -31.39 -4.60
CA ASP A 50 7.20 -32.01 -3.64
C ASP A 50 8.11 -33.05 -4.30
N SER A 51 9.38 -33.05 -3.90
CA SER A 51 10.32 -34.10 -4.30
C SER A 51 10.12 -35.33 -3.43
N VAL A 52 9.37 -36.31 -3.94
CA VAL A 52 9.09 -37.58 -3.24
C VAL A 52 10.34 -38.49 -3.15
N ASP A 53 11.31 -38.28 -4.03
CA ASP A 53 12.47 -39.16 -4.21
C ASP A 53 13.71 -38.74 -3.39
N ASP A 54 13.71 -37.53 -2.82
CA ASP A 54 14.91 -36.94 -2.20
C ASP A 54 14.81 -36.96 -0.66
N SER A 55 15.64 -37.78 -0.01
CA SER A 55 15.66 -37.97 1.44
C SER A 55 16.06 -36.71 2.23
N ARG A 56 16.53 -35.66 1.54
CA ARG A 56 16.86 -34.35 2.10
C ARG A 56 15.68 -33.36 2.11
N GLY A 57 14.55 -33.73 1.50
CA GLY A 57 13.40 -32.85 1.29
C GLY A 57 13.67 -31.75 0.24
N GLY A 58 12.60 -31.13 -0.25
CA GLY A 58 12.65 -30.05 -1.23
C GLY A 58 11.54 -30.13 -2.27
N CYS A 59 11.60 -29.27 -3.27
CA CYS A 59 10.68 -29.26 -4.40
C CYS A 59 11.39 -29.54 -5.71
N LYS A 60 10.61 -30.01 -6.68
CA LYS A 60 10.96 -30.08 -8.09
C LYS A 60 9.96 -29.25 -8.88
N MET A 61 10.38 -28.73 -10.02
CA MET A 61 9.47 -28.04 -10.92
C MET A 61 8.47 -29.03 -11.51
N ASP A 62 7.21 -28.60 -11.64
CA ASP A 62 6.18 -29.38 -12.33
C ASP A 62 6.61 -29.64 -13.78
N PRO A 63 6.57 -30.90 -14.28
CA PRO A 63 6.83 -31.19 -15.68
C PRO A 63 6.02 -30.35 -16.68
N ALA A 64 4.80 -29.95 -16.34
CA ALA A 64 3.95 -29.08 -17.17
C ALA A 64 4.54 -27.65 -17.32
N ALA A 65 5.34 -27.20 -16.35
CA ALA A 65 5.97 -25.88 -16.36
C ALA A 65 7.27 -25.81 -17.20
N GLU A 66 7.77 -26.93 -17.72
CA GLU A 66 9.05 -26.98 -18.45
C GLU A 66 9.05 -26.09 -19.70
N MET A 67 7.92 -25.99 -20.42
CA MET A 67 7.80 -25.08 -21.56
C MET A 67 7.83 -23.61 -21.11
N SER A 68 7.07 -23.27 -20.06
CA SER A 68 7.03 -21.92 -19.50
C SER A 68 8.39 -21.45 -19.00
N LEU A 69 9.16 -22.34 -18.35
CA LEU A 69 10.54 -22.07 -17.93
C LEU A 69 11.44 -21.75 -19.13
N LYS A 70 11.37 -22.52 -20.21
CA LYS A 70 12.19 -22.29 -21.41
C LYS A 70 11.88 -20.93 -22.03
N ILE A 71 10.60 -20.62 -22.22
CA ILE A 71 10.16 -19.34 -22.78
C ILE A 71 10.59 -18.18 -21.85
N ALA A 72 10.37 -18.30 -20.54
CA ALA A 72 10.79 -17.29 -19.58
C ALA A 72 12.31 -17.07 -19.60
N GLY A 73 13.11 -18.15 -19.62
CA GLY A 73 14.56 -18.08 -19.71
C GLY A 73 15.04 -17.38 -21.00
N GLU A 74 14.46 -17.73 -22.15
CA GLU A 74 14.78 -17.10 -23.43
C GLU A 74 14.39 -15.61 -23.45
N LEU A 75 13.18 -15.26 -23.01
CA LEU A 75 12.69 -13.88 -22.97
C LEU A 75 13.48 -13.03 -21.96
N LEU A 76 13.81 -13.55 -20.79
CA LEU A 76 14.56 -12.80 -19.78
C LEU A 76 16.08 -12.87 -19.99
N GLY A 77 16.54 -13.68 -20.95
CA GLY A 77 17.95 -13.85 -21.29
C GLY A 77 18.76 -14.63 -20.26
N MET A 78 18.10 -15.48 -19.47
CA MET A 78 18.71 -16.26 -18.40
C MET A 78 19.01 -17.69 -18.86
N GLU A 79 20.10 -18.28 -18.34
CA GLU A 79 20.38 -19.69 -18.61
C GLU A 79 19.31 -20.58 -17.95
N ILE A 80 18.65 -21.42 -18.75
CA ILE A 80 17.49 -22.23 -18.33
C ILE A 80 17.84 -23.17 -17.16
N ALA A 81 19.03 -23.77 -17.21
CA ALA A 81 19.51 -24.67 -16.16
C ALA A 81 19.75 -23.92 -14.83
N GLU A 82 20.33 -22.72 -14.90
CA GLU A 82 20.57 -21.90 -13.72
C GLU A 82 19.28 -21.31 -13.16
N LEU A 83 18.34 -20.88 -14.01
CA LEU A 83 17.02 -20.41 -13.60
C LEU A 83 16.25 -21.52 -12.88
N LYS A 84 16.22 -22.73 -13.45
CA LYS A 84 15.59 -23.90 -12.82
C LYS A 84 16.18 -24.16 -11.43
N MET A 85 17.50 -24.16 -11.32
CA MET A 85 18.20 -24.42 -10.06
C MET A 85 18.05 -23.31 -9.04
N GLY A 86 18.04 -22.05 -9.48
CA GLY A 86 17.83 -20.88 -8.64
C GLY A 86 16.42 -20.79 -8.07
N LEU A 87 15.41 -21.31 -8.78
CA LEU A 87 14.02 -21.35 -8.30
C LEU A 87 13.78 -22.44 -7.24
N VAL A 88 14.46 -23.58 -7.33
CA VAL A 88 14.24 -24.72 -6.41
C VAL A 88 15.25 -24.79 -5.25
N SER A 89 16.30 -23.96 -5.28
CA SER A 89 17.35 -23.98 -4.26
C SER A 89 17.90 -22.59 -3.98
N ARG A 90 18.25 -22.33 -2.72
CA ARG A 90 18.94 -21.11 -2.31
C ARG A 90 20.41 -21.36 -2.01
N ILE A 91 21.27 -20.41 -2.36
CA ILE A 91 22.70 -20.47 -2.01
C ILE A 91 22.90 -19.84 -0.63
N MET A 92 23.54 -20.56 0.29
CA MET A 92 23.89 -20.06 1.62
C MET A 92 25.37 -20.28 1.91
N GLN A 93 25.99 -19.32 2.61
CA GLN A 93 27.35 -19.48 3.12
C GLN A 93 27.30 -20.18 4.48
N ALA A 94 28.00 -21.30 4.62
CA ALA A 94 28.03 -22.04 5.89
C ALA A 94 28.74 -21.24 6.98
N THR A 95 28.05 -20.97 8.09
CA THR A 95 28.59 -20.19 9.23
C THR A 95 29.60 -20.98 10.07
N LYS A 96 29.69 -22.30 9.90
CA LYS A 96 30.56 -23.19 10.70
C LYS A 96 31.76 -23.67 9.87
N GLY A 97 32.87 -22.94 9.95
CA GLY A 97 34.18 -23.31 9.39
C GLY A 97 34.99 -22.09 8.96
N GLY A 98 36.14 -21.85 9.60
CA GLY A 98 36.89 -20.58 9.55
C GLY A 98 37.27 -20.03 8.16
N VAL A 99 37.48 -18.71 8.12
CA VAL A 99 38.05 -17.79 7.10
C VAL A 99 37.57 -17.89 5.64
N LYS A 100 37.03 -19.01 5.16
CA LYS A 100 36.40 -19.16 3.83
C LYS A 100 35.26 -20.18 3.90
N GLY A 101 34.07 -19.74 4.31
CA GLY A 101 32.88 -20.59 4.31
C GLY A 101 32.51 -21.02 2.88
N THR A 102 32.33 -22.32 2.65
CA THR A 102 31.87 -22.88 1.38
C THR A 102 30.42 -22.48 1.09
N LEU A 103 30.12 -22.22 -0.18
CA LEU A 103 28.76 -21.97 -0.65
C LEU A 103 28.03 -23.32 -0.76
N ILE A 104 26.92 -23.46 -0.05
CA ILE A 104 26.08 -24.67 -0.06
C ILE A 104 24.74 -24.32 -0.68
N ARG A 105 24.23 -25.21 -1.56
CA ARG A 105 22.86 -25.14 -2.08
C ARG A 105 21.92 -25.86 -1.13
N VAL A 106 20.90 -25.14 -0.66
CA VAL A 106 19.87 -25.67 0.23
C VAL A 106 18.58 -25.79 -0.57
N PRO A 107 18.01 -27.00 -0.73
CA PRO A 107 16.72 -27.19 -1.38
C PRO A 107 15.61 -26.40 -0.69
N LEU A 108 14.69 -25.82 -1.48
CA LEU A 108 13.52 -25.09 -1.01
C LEU A 108 12.28 -25.99 -1.01
N LYS A 109 11.34 -25.74 -0.10
CA LYS A 109 10.00 -26.35 -0.16
C LYS A 109 9.17 -25.72 -1.29
N PRO A 110 8.08 -26.37 -1.77
CA PRO A 110 7.28 -25.83 -2.87
C PRO A 110 6.80 -24.39 -2.64
N HIS A 111 6.29 -24.08 -1.45
CA HIS A 111 5.84 -22.72 -1.11
C HIS A 111 6.99 -21.70 -1.06
N GLU A 112 8.19 -22.09 -0.64
CA GLU A 112 9.37 -21.20 -0.62
C GLU A 112 9.86 -20.92 -2.04
N ALA A 113 9.78 -21.92 -2.93
CA ALA A 113 10.10 -21.77 -4.35
C ALA A 113 9.08 -20.89 -5.08
N ALA A 114 7.78 -21.08 -4.82
CA ALA A 114 6.71 -20.21 -5.32
C ALA A 114 6.91 -18.75 -4.86
N ALA A 115 7.20 -18.53 -3.57
CA ALA A 115 7.50 -17.19 -3.07
C ALA A 115 8.77 -16.59 -3.72
N GLY A 116 9.79 -17.40 -4.00
CA GLY A 116 10.99 -16.98 -4.72
C GLY A 116 10.72 -16.57 -6.18
N ARG A 117 9.90 -17.35 -6.89
CA ARG A 117 9.40 -17.04 -8.24
C ARG A 117 8.63 -15.72 -8.23
N ASP A 118 7.73 -15.53 -7.27
CA ASP A 118 6.89 -14.34 -7.18
C ASP A 118 7.71 -13.10 -6.80
N ALA A 119 8.71 -13.24 -5.94
CA ALA A 119 9.66 -12.17 -5.64
C ALA A 119 10.46 -11.76 -6.89
N LEU A 120 10.89 -12.72 -7.72
CA LEU A 120 11.57 -12.42 -8.99
C LEU A 120 10.64 -11.67 -9.96
N ALA A 121 9.40 -12.14 -10.12
CA ALA A 121 8.39 -11.49 -10.95
C ALA A 121 8.10 -10.05 -10.49
N LYS A 122 7.88 -9.84 -9.17
CA LYS A 122 7.69 -8.53 -8.55
C LYS A 122 8.89 -7.62 -8.78
N ALA A 123 10.11 -8.12 -8.60
CA ALA A 123 11.33 -7.35 -8.83
C ALA A 123 11.47 -6.91 -10.29
N LEU A 124 11.31 -7.83 -11.26
CA LEU A 124 11.38 -7.52 -12.69
C LEU A 124 10.35 -6.44 -13.09
N TYR A 125 9.10 -6.61 -12.68
CA TYR A 125 8.02 -5.68 -13.00
C TYR A 125 8.23 -4.32 -12.31
N SER A 126 8.63 -4.31 -11.05
CA SER A 126 8.92 -3.09 -10.29
C SER A 126 10.06 -2.29 -10.94
N ARG A 127 11.16 -2.96 -11.32
CA ARG A 127 12.30 -2.30 -12.00
C ARG A 127 11.93 -1.79 -13.39
N LEU A 128 11.11 -2.54 -14.13
CA LEU A 128 10.58 -2.10 -15.42
C LEU A 128 9.74 -0.83 -15.27
N PHE A 129 8.88 -0.77 -14.25
CA PHE A 129 8.06 0.40 -13.95
C PHE A 129 8.93 1.62 -13.57
N ASP A 130 9.92 1.44 -12.70
CA ASP A 130 10.87 2.50 -12.34
C ASP A 130 11.63 3.03 -13.57
N TRP A 131 12.06 2.13 -14.46
CA TRP A 131 12.72 2.48 -15.71
C TRP A 131 11.79 3.27 -16.65
N LEU A 132 10.52 2.86 -16.78
CA LEU A 132 9.51 3.57 -17.56
C LEU A 132 9.30 5.00 -17.05
N VAL A 133 9.12 5.17 -15.74
CA VAL A 133 8.98 6.49 -15.10
C VAL A 133 10.22 7.35 -15.34
N ALA A 134 11.42 6.78 -15.17
CA ALA A 134 12.67 7.49 -15.44
C ALA A 134 12.81 7.88 -16.91
N ARG A 135 12.36 7.03 -17.84
CA ARG A 135 12.39 7.30 -19.28
C ARG A 135 11.43 8.43 -19.66
N ILE A 136 10.20 8.42 -19.14
CA ILE A 136 9.21 9.48 -19.34
C ILE A 136 9.72 10.81 -18.78
N ASN A 137 10.31 10.81 -17.57
CA ASN A 137 10.87 12.02 -16.97
C ASN A 137 12.02 12.61 -17.82
N LYS A 138 12.83 11.77 -18.48
CA LYS A 138 13.85 12.24 -19.44
C LYS A 138 13.25 12.85 -20.70
N SER A 139 12.05 12.43 -21.11
CA SER A 139 11.34 13.04 -22.25
C SER A 139 10.70 14.39 -21.92
N ILE A 140 10.65 14.77 -20.63
CA ILE A 140 10.15 16.06 -20.15
C ILE A 140 11.29 16.78 -19.38
N PRO A 141 12.39 17.16 -20.05
CA PRO A 141 13.54 17.75 -19.37
C PRO A 141 13.17 19.12 -18.78
N PHE A 142 13.66 19.39 -17.57
CA PHE A 142 13.62 20.71 -16.95
C PHE A 142 15.01 21.08 -16.42
N GLU A 143 15.37 22.36 -16.43
CA GLU A 143 16.68 22.82 -15.97
C GLU A 143 16.70 22.99 -14.45
N LYS A 144 16.09 24.08 -13.97
CA LYS A 144 15.90 24.42 -12.55
C LYS A 144 14.60 25.18 -12.41
N SER A 145 13.83 24.87 -11.37
CA SER A 145 12.68 25.68 -10.98
C SER A 145 12.80 26.10 -9.53
N ILE A 146 12.42 27.34 -9.24
CA ILE A 146 12.32 27.88 -7.87
C ILE A 146 11.00 27.46 -7.23
N ASN A 147 9.93 27.37 -8.03
CA ASN A 147 8.58 27.06 -7.60
C ASN A 147 7.99 25.90 -8.40
N TYR A 148 7.09 25.12 -7.81
CA TYR A 148 6.33 24.10 -8.54
C TYR A 148 4.90 24.06 -8.03
N ILE A 149 3.98 23.66 -8.92
CA ILE A 149 2.62 23.29 -8.57
C ILE A 149 2.52 21.78 -8.79
N GLY A 150 2.33 21.05 -7.69
CA GLY A 150 2.16 19.60 -7.73
C GLY A 150 0.68 19.23 -7.72
N VAL A 151 0.30 18.25 -8.55
CA VAL A 151 -1.00 17.59 -8.47
C VAL A 151 -0.76 16.21 -7.87
N LEU A 152 -1.35 15.94 -6.71
CA LEU A 152 -1.31 14.63 -6.07
C LEU A 152 -2.64 13.94 -6.29
N ASP A 153 -2.62 12.88 -7.10
CA ASP A 153 -3.74 11.97 -7.28
C ASP A 153 -3.38 10.61 -6.66
N ILE A 154 -4.29 10.07 -5.85
CA ILE A 154 -4.10 8.84 -5.09
C ILE A 154 -5.43 8.11 -4.95
N ALA A 155 -5.35 6.79 -4.74
CA ALA A 155 -6.51 6.00 -4.38
C ALA A 155 -7.19 6.55 -3.11
N GLY A 156 -8.51 6.69 -3.17
CA GLY A 156 -9.33 7.03 -2.01
C GLY A 156 -9.38 5.90 -0.99
N PHE A 157 -10.17 6.10 0.07
CA PHE A 157 -10.43 5.05 1.05
C PHE A 157 -11.13 3.85 0.39
N GLU A 158 -10.60 2.65 0.57
CA GLU A 158 -11.12 1.42 -0.04
C GLU A 158 -11.74 0.51 1.03
N PHE A 159 -12.91 -0.02 0.74
CA PHE A 159 -13.50 -1.09 1.54
C PHE A 159 -14.22 -2.07 0.59
N PHE A 160 -13.73 -3.30 0.54
CA PHE A 160 -14.32 -4.40 -0.20
C PHE A 160 -14.91 -5.43 0.76
N GLU A 161 -15.60 -6.44 0.22
CA GLU A 161 -16.08 -7.58 1.00
C GLU A 161 -14.94 -8.33 1.70
N VAL A 162 -13.81 -8.47 1.01
CA VAL A 162 -12.56 -9.06 1.52
C VAL A 162 -11.44 -8.04 1.32
N ASN A 163 -10.83 -7.57 2.41
CA ASN A 163 -9.73 -6.60 2.36
C ASN A 163 -8.41 -7.28 2.70
N SER A 164 -7.42 -7.09 1.82
CA SER A 164 -6.10 -7.69 1.95
C SER A 164 -5.04 -6.66 2.36
N PHE A 165 -3.75 -7.04 2.31
CA PHE A 165 -2.65 -6.19 2.74
C PHE A 165 -2.56 -4.88 1.94
N GLU A 166 -2.94 -4.89 0.68
CA GLU A 166 -2.95 -3.73 -0.21
C GLU A 166 -3.97 -2.69 0.28
N GLN A 167 -5.21 -3.11 0.56
CA GLN A 167 -6.23 -2.25 1.15
C GLN A 167 -5.78 -1.72 2.52
N PHE A 168 -5.11 -2.55 3.31
CA PHE A 168 -4.55 -2.14 4.60
C PHE A 168 -3.54 -0.99 4.43
N CYS A 169 -2.64 -1.07 3.45
CA CYS A 169 -1.70 0.00 3.11
C CYS A 169 -2.41 1.25 2.55
N ILE A 170 -3.39 1.09 1.67
CA ILE A 170 -4.17 2.20 1.07
C ILE A 170 -4.93 2.97 2.15
N ASN A 171 -5.63 2.27 3.03
CA ASN A 171 -6.41 2.88 4.11
C ASN A 171 -5.52 3.53 5.16
N PHE A 172 -4.35 2.93 5.44
CA PHE A 172 -3.32 3.55 6.27
C PHE A 172 -2.78 4.86 5.66
N CYS A 173 -2.52 4.90 4.35
CA CYS A 173 -2.13 6.13 3.65
C CYS A 173 -3.22 7.21 3.75
N ASN A 174 -4.47 6.84 3.47
CA ASN A 174 -5.62 7.73 3.58
C ASN A 174 -5.80 8.28 5.00
N GLU A 175 -5.55 7.47 6.04
CA GLU A 175 -5.59 7.94 7.44
C GLU A 175 -4.53 9.04 7.71
N LYS A 176 -3.29 8.86 7.23
CA LYS A 176 -2.24 9.89 7.41
C LYS A 176 -2.53 11.16 6.61
N LEU A 177 -3.05 11.03 5.39
CA LEU A 177 -3.40 12.18 4.56
C LEU A 177 -4.62 12.93 5.09
N GLN A 178 -5.61 12.20 5.62
CA GLN A 178 -6.75 12.81 6.31
C GLN A 178 -6.29 13.57 7.56
N HIS A 179 -5.34 13.02 8.32
CA HIS A 179 -4.74 13.73 9.45
C HIS A 179 -4.06 15.03 9.02
N PHE A 180 -3.25 14.98 7.95
CA PHE A 180 -2.61 16.17 7.37
C PHE A 180 -3.62 17.20 6.87
N PHE A 181 -4.67 16.76 6.19
CA PHE A 181 -5.76 17.62 5.72
C PHE A 181 -6.45 18.34 6.87
N ASN A 182 -6.85 17.61 7.92
CA ASN A 182 -7.50 18.21 9.09
C ASN A 182 -6.58 19.22 9.81
N GLU A 183 -5.28 18.92 9.93
CA GLU A 183 -4.28 19.83 10.50
C GLU A 183 -4.18 21.14 9.68
N ARG A 184 -4.18 21.03 8.35
CA ARG A 184 -4.10 22.18 7.44
C ARG A 184 -5.34 23.05 7.48
N ILE A 185 -6.52 22.46 7.38
CA ILE A 185 -7.79 23.20 7.42
C ILE A 185 -7.93 23.93 8.77
N LEU A 186 -7.64 23.26 9.89
CA LEU A 186 -7.72 23.89 11.20
C LEU A 186 -6.75 25.07 11.34
N LYS A 187 -5.51 24.90 10.87
CA LYS A 187 -4.50 25.98 10.91
C LYS A 187 -4.94 27.18 10.07
N GLN A 188 -5.42 26.96 8.85
CA GLN A 188 -5.91 28.03 7.97
C GLN A 188 -7.10 28.78 8.57
N GLU A 189 -8.04 28.07 9.20
CA GLU A 189 -9.19 28.69 9.89
C GLU A 189 -8.74 29.56 11.07
N GLN A 190 -7.81 29.08 11.90
CA GLN A 190 -7.27 29.85 13.03
C GLN A 190 -6.50 31.10 12.58
N GLU A 191 -5.69 30.98 11.53
CA GLU A 191 -4.96 32.12 10.94
C GLU A 191 -5.93 33.17 10.39
N LEU A 192 -7.04 32.74 9.79
CA LEU A 192 -8.06 33.65 9.29
C LEU A 192 -8.78 34.37 10.43
N TYR A 193 -9.21 33.67 11.48
CA TYR A 193 -9.84 34.30 12.65
C TYR A 193 -8.90 35.33 13.30
N ALA A 194 -7.62 35.00 13.44
CA ALA A 194 -6.62 35.93 13.95
C ALA A 194 -6.45 37.17 13.05
N LYS A 195 -6.45 36.96 11.71
CA LYS A 195 -6.35 38.05 10.73
C LYS A 195 -7.57 38.98 10.77
N GLU A 196 -8.76 38.43 11.02
CA GLU A 196 -10.00 39.19 11.14
C GLU A 196 -10.21 39.78 12.56
N GLY A 197 -9.30 39.52 13.50
CA GLY A 197 -9.39 40.03 14.87
C GLY A 197 -10.50 39.37 15.69
N LEU A 198 -10.92 38.16 15.31
CA LEU A 198 -11.96 37.40 16.01
C LEU A 198 -11.36 36.63 17.19
N ASP A 199 -11.93 36.81 18.38
CA ASP A 199 -11.52 36.09 19.60
C ASP A 199 -12.19 34.70 19.65
N VAL A 200 -11.70 33.79 18.81
CA VAL A 200 -12.18 32.40 18.76
C VAL A 200 -11.30 31.52 19.66
N PRO A 201 -11.89 30.78 20.61
CA PRO A 201 -11.12 29.86 21.43
C PRO A 201 -10.43 28.82 20.56
N ARG A 202 -9.26 28.35 20.99
CA ARG A 202 -8.49 27.35 20.24
C ARG A 202 -9.32 26.08 20.00
N ILE A 203 -9.74 25.89 18.75
CA ILE A 203 -10.53 24.72 18.36
C ILE A 203 -9.61 23.50 18.37
N GLU A 204 -9.94 22.51 19.20
CA GLU A 204 -9.28 21.20 19.19
C GLU A 204 -10.05 20.21 18.31
N TYR A 205 -9.30 19.49 17.47
CA TYR A 205 -9.83 18.44 16.60
C TYR A 205 -10.04 17.13 17.37
N SER A 206 -11.27 16.62 17.30
CA SER A 206 -11.67 15.27 17.73
C SER A 206 -11.93 14.40 16.50
N ASP A 207 -11.54 13.13 16.57
CA ASP A 207 -11.80 12.15 15.51
C ASP A 207 -13.29 11.95 15.25
N ASN A 208 -13.65 11.54 14.04
CA ASN A 208 -15.01 11.50 13.52
C ASN A 208 -15.73 10.15 13.71
N HIS A 209 -15.12 9.20 14.39
CA HIS A 209 -15.69 7.87 14.60
C HIS A 209 -17.08 7.89 15.28
N ASP A 210 -17.28 8.72 16.32
CA ASP A 210 -18.58 8.88 17.01
C ASP A 210 -19.68 9.38 16.07
N CYS A 211 -19.31 9.99 14.94
CA CYS A 211 -20.22 10.51 13.93
C CYS A 211 -20.70 9.42 12.97
N ILE A 212 -19.88 8.40 12.71
CA ILE A 212 -20.20 7.33 11.77
C ILE A 212 -21.16 6.34 12.41
N GLU A 213 -20.93 5.97 13.69
CA GLU A 213 -21.84 5.06 14.40
C GLU A 213 -23.20 5.69 14.73
N GLY A 214 -23.26 7.01 14.98
CA GLY A 214 -24.51 7.72 15.30
C GLY A 214 -25.38 8.10 14.10
N LEU A 215 -24.89 7.95 12.86
CA LEU A 215 -25.61 8.28 11.62
C LEU A 215 -26.06 7.06 10.82
N ASP A 216 -25.82 5.84 11.32
CA ASP A 216 -26.52 4.66 10.83
C ASP A 216 -27.93 4.70 11.40
N VAL A 217 -28.79 5.44 10.69
CA VAL A 217 -30.20 5.66 11.03
C VAL A 217 -30.88 4.31 11.25
N PRO A 218 -31.29 3.95 12.48
CA PRO A 218 -32.48 3.12 12.62
C PRO A 218 -33.62 3.95 12.00
N ARG A 219 -34.50 3.32 11.22
CA ARG A 219 -35.71 3.97 10.66
C ARG A 219 -36.26 4.99 11.67
N ILE A 220 -36.21 6.28 11.32
CA ILE A 220 -36.87 7.32 12.11
C ILE A 220 -38.37 7.13 11.84
N GLU A 221 -39.04 6.40 12.73
CA GLU A 221 -40.44 6.67 12.99
C GLU A 221 -40.49 8.04 13.67
N TYR A 222 -41.14 9.00 13.01
CA TYR A 222 -41.44 10.30 13.61
C TYR A 222 -42.35 10.04 14.82
N SER A 223 -41.78 10.18 16.01
CA SER A 223 -42.53 10.34 17.26
C SER A 223 -42.20 11.74 17.76
N ASP A 224 -43.11 12.67 17.51
CA ASP A 224 -43.15 13.96 18.19
C ASP A 224 -43.16 13.71 19.70
N ASN A 225 -42.07 14.05 20.37
CA ASN A 225 -42.08 14.51 21.75
C ASN A 225 -40.79 15.28 22.04
N HIS A 226 -40.96 16.59 22.15
CA HIS A 226 -40.03 17.50 22.81
C HIS A 226 -39.80 17.02 24.24
N ASP A 227 -38.56 16.66 24.57
CA ASP A 227 -37.86 17.02 25.81
C ASP A 227 -36.64 16.12 25.98
N CYS A 228 -35.44 16.70 26.04
CA CYS A 228 -34.30 16.16 26.80
C CYS A 228 -33.20 17.23 26.94
N ILE A 229 -33.38 18.07 27.96
CA ILE A 229 -32.45 18.39 29.05
C ILE A 229 -30.96 18.26 28.74
N GLY A 230 -30.28 19.41 28.82
CA GLY A 230 -28.83 19.51 28.73
C GLY A 230 -28.07 18.69 29.77
N GLN A 231 -27.00 18.04 29.32
CA GLN A 231 -25.89 17.66 30.17
C GLN A 231 -24.60 18.25 29.58
N SER A 232 -24.01 19.14 30.38
CA SER A 232 -22.66 19.65 30.27
C SER A 232 -21.65 18.49 30.24
N LEU A 233 -21.20 18.10 29.05
CA LEU A 233 -20.02 17.24 28.90
C LEU A 233 -18.75 18.08 29.04
N GLN A 234 -17.98 17.76 30.07
CA GLN A 234 -16.73 18.40 30.43
C GLN A 234 -15.71 18.43 29.28
N VAL A 235 -15.23 19.64 29.00
CA VAL A 235 -14.20 19.99 28.02
C VAL A 235 -12.82 19.64 28.60
N THR A 236 -12.34 18.38 28.51
CA THR A 236 -10.90 18.08 28.78
C THR A 236 -10.29 16.83 28.12
N VAL A 237 -10.94 16.12 27.18
CA VAL A 237 -10.35 14.85 26.67
C VAL A 237 -10.51 14.64 25.17
N PHE A 238 -10.12 15.57 24.27
CA PHE A 238 -10.42 15.36 22.84
C PHE A 238 -9.36 15.74 21.80
N ALA A 239 -8.10 16.00 22.16
CA ALA A 239 -6.99 16.16 21.19
C ALA A 239 -6.29 14.84 20.78
N GLY A 240 -6.73 13.69 21.29
CA GLY A 240 -5.95 12.45 21.26
C GLY A 240 -6.29 11.43 20.17
N LEU A 241 -7.41 11.52 19.45
CA LEU A 241 -8.02 10.34 18.79
C LEU A 241 -7.49 10.02 17.38
N ALA A 242 -7.21 11.01 16.51
CA ALA A 242 -6.60 10.74 15.19
C ALA A 242 -5.13 10.24 15.30
N ARG A 243 -4.39 10.76 16.29
CA ARG A 243 -3.03 10.26 16.60
C ARG A 243 -3.05 8.80 17.09
N LYS A 244 -4.18 8.29 17.61
CA LYS A 244 -4.26 6.91 18.11
C LYS A 244 -4.32 5.90 16.96
N ASN A 245 -4.97 6.21 15.82
CA ASN A 245 -5.00 5.27 14.70
C ASN A 245 -3.62 5.15 14.06
N ILE A 246 -2.97 6.26 13.73
CA ILE A 246 -1.60 6.23 13.17
C ILE A 246 -0.63 5.49 14.11
N LYS A 247 -0.79 5.64 15.44
CA LYS A 247 -0.03 4.87 16.44
C LYS A 247 -0.34 3.37 16.40
N LEU A 248 -1.58 2.94 16.17
CA LEU A 248 -1.89 1.51 16.01
C LEU A 248 -1.09 0.88 14.85
N PHE A 249 -0.89 1.62 13.76
CA PHE A 249 -0.11 1.13 12.62
C PHE A 249 1.41 1.21 12.82
N GLU A 250 1.94 2.34 13.32
CA GLU A 250 3.38 2.65 13.29
C GLU A 250 4.09 2.68 14.65
N ARG A 251 3.40 2.46 15.78
CA ARG A 251 4.02 2.58 17.10
C ARG A 251 5.06 1.49 17.31
N LYS A 252 6.33 1.86 17.44
CA LYS A 252 7.36 0.92 17.85
C LYS A 252 7.25 0.54 19.34
N PRO A 253 7.40 -0.73 19.72
CA PRO A 253 7.50 -1.94 18.88
C PRO A 253 6.13 -2.61 18.58
N SER A 254 5.02 -2.07 19.10
CA SER A 254 3.72 -2.75 19.16
C SER A 254 2.76 -2.45 17.99
N GLY A 255 3.21 -1.77 16.94
CA GLY A 255 2.40 -1.33 15.82
C GLY A 255 2.18 -2.46 14.83
N LEU A 256 1.02 -2.48 14.16
CA LEU A 256 0.64 -3.59 13.27
C LEU A 256 1.67 -3.87 12.16
N LEU A 257 2.33 -2.83 11.63
CA LEU A 257 3.40 -3.00 10.63
C LEU A 257 4.71 -3.53 11.23
N ASP A 258 5.07 -3.06 12.42
CA ASP A 258 6.30 -3.53 13.10
C ASP A 258 6.14 -4.99 13.56
N LEU A 259 4.96 -5.37 14.08
CA LEU A 259 4.62 -6.76 14.42
C LEU A 259 4.68 -7.68 13.19
N LEU A 260 4.24 -7.21 12.02
CA LEU A 260 4.27 -7.98 10.78
C LEU A 260 5.72 -8.24 10.32
N ASP A 261 6.58 -7.24 10.48
CA ASP A 261 8.00 -7.36 10.19
C ASP A 261 8.72 -8.29 11.19
N GLU A 262 8.32 -8.27 12.47
CA GLU A 262 8.84 -9.16 13.49
C GLU A 262 8.42 -10.62 13.24
N GLU A 263 7.16 -10.86 12.90
CA GLU A 263 6.65 -12.18 12.55
C GLU A 263 7.40 -12.77 11.34
N SER A 264 7.63 -11.94 10.31
CA SER A 264 8.35 -12.35 9.10
C SER A 264 9.80 -12.79 9.38
N ARG A 265 10.37 -12.42 10.53
CA ARG A 265 11.73 -12.79 10.95
C ARG A 265 11.77 -14.05 11.82
N LEU A 266 10.62 -14.58 12.25
CA LEU A 266 10.59 -15.79 13.04
C LEU A 266 11.07 -17.00 12.22
N PRO A 267 11.66 -18.03 12.86
CA PRO A 267 12.05 -19.25 12.17
C PRO A 267 10.89 -19.98 11.47
N ARG A 268 9.66 -19.75 11.95
CA ARG A 268 8.41 -20.28 11.40
C ARG A 268 7.34 -19.17 11.46
N PRO A 269 7.25 -18.30 10.44
CA PRO A 269 6.23 -17.26 10.38
C PRO A 269 4.83 -17.88 10.28
N SER A 270 3.84 -17.31 10.98
CA SER A 270 2.44 -17.74 10.93
C SER A 270 1.49 -16.54 10.89
N PRO A 271 0.59 -16.46 9.89
CA PRO A 271 -0.46 -15.42 9.85
C PRO A 271 -1.35 -15.43 11.09
N GLN A 272 -1.65 -16.63 11.62
CA GLN A 272 -2.45 -16.80 12.84
C GLN A 272 -1.73 -16.24 14.06
N HIS A 273 -0.44 -16.55 14.19
CA HIS A 273 0.38 -16.00 15.28
C HIS A 273 0.49 -14.48 15.20
N TYR A 274 0.68 -13.91 14.00
CA TYR A 274 0.64 -12.45 13.78
C TYR A 274 -0.68 -11.82 14.24
N THR A 275 -1.81 -12.44 13.89
CA THR A 275 -3.14 -11.92 14.23
C THR A 275 -3.34 -11.90 15.74
N MET A 276 -2.99 -12.98 16.42
CA MET A 276 -3.08 -13.07 17.88
C MET A 276 -2.11 -12.11 18.58
N ALA A 277 -0.87 -12.02 18.12
CA ALA A 277 0.12 -11.06 18.63
C ALA A 277 -0.36 -9.61 18.46
N SER A 278 -1.05 -9.30 17.37
CA SER A 278 -1.66 -7.98 17.14
C SER A 278 -2.71 -7.63 18.19
N TYR A 279 -3.57 -8.59 18.57
CA TYR A 279 -4.55 -8.42 19.64
C TYR A 279 -3.91 -8.30 21.03
N GLU A 280 -2.90 -9.11 21.31
CA GLU A 280 -2.20 -9.09 22.60
C GLU A 280 -1.44 -7.78 22.82
N ALA A 281 -0.66 -7.35 21.82
CA ALA A 281 0.14 -6.14 21.89
C ALA A 281 -0.71 -4.85 21.95
N ASN A 282 -1.94 -4.89 21.41
CA ASN A 282 -2.87 -3.76 21.37
C ASN A 282 -4.16 -4.02 22.16
N LYS A 283 -4.08 -4.82 23.22
CA LYS A 283 -5.24 -5.17 24.06
C LYS A 283 -5.92 -3.93 24.63
N GLY A 284 -7.23 -3.83 24.42
CA GLY A 284 -8.04 -2.69 24.86
C GLY A 284 -7.90 -1.43 24.00
N HIS A 285 -7.18 -1.48 22.88
CA HIS A 285 -7.15 -0.37 21.93
C HIS A 285 -8.53 -0.23 21.26
N PHE A 286 -9.22 0.89 21.51
CA PHE A 286 -10.60 1.12 21.04
C PHE A 286 -10.80 1.03 19.51
N ARG A 287 -9.72 1.02 18.71
CA ARG A 287 -9.77 0.93 17.24
C ARG A 287 -9.46 -0.45 16.67
N LEU A 288 -9.07 -1.41 17.50
CA LEU A 288 -8.78 -2.79 17.08
C LEU A 288 -9.80 -3.73 17.73
N GLU A 289 -10.55 -4.46 16.92
CA GLU A 289 -11.62 -5.33 17.40
C GLU A 289 -11.61 -6.72 16.77
N SER A 290 -12.24 -7.67 17.48
CA SER A 290 -12.48 -9.03 16.98
C SER A 290 -13.47 -8.99 15.80
N PRO A 291 -13.26 -9.80 14.75
CA PRO A 291 -14.19 -9.92 13.62
C PRO A 291 -15.62 -10.26 14.07
N ARG A 292 -15.79 -10.93 15.22
CA ARG A 292 -17.08 -11.22 15.86
C ARG A 292 -17.91 -9.99 16.23
N ARG A 293 -17.27 -8.82 16.42
CA ARG A 293 -17.96 -7.54 16.68
C ARG A 293 -18.51 -6.88 15.42
N SER A 294 -18.23 -7.44 14.24
CA SER A 294 -18.72 -6.87 12.99
C SER A 294 -20.24 -6.95 12.88
N ARG A 295 -20.83 -5.96 12.22
CA ARG A 295 -22.26 -5.95 11.89
C ARG A 295 -22.59 -6.93 10.76
N LEU A 296 -21.62 -7.23 9.89
CA LEU A 296 -21.76 -8.11 8.75
C LEU A 296 -21.56 -9.57 9.15
N ARG A 297 -22.46 -10.46 8.70
CA ARG A 297 -22.43 -11.90 9.04
C ARG A 297 -21.16 -12.58 8.54
N GLN A 298 -20.74 -12.30 7.31
CA GLN A 298 -19.54 -12.89 6.70
C GLN A 298 -18.28 -12.67 7.54
N HIS A 299 -18.13 -11.49 8.15
CA HIS A 299 -17.00 -11.21 9.03
C HIS A 299 -17.11 -11.97 10.36
N ARG A 300 -18.32 -12.18 10.88
CA ARG A 300 -18.51 -12.93 12.14
C ARG A 300 -18.23 -14.42 12.01
N ASP A 301 -18.27 -14.95 10.79
CA ASP A 301 -17.98 -16.35 10.49
C ASP A 301 -16.45 -16.62 10.44
N LEU A 302 -15.62 -15.58 10.33
CA LEU A 302 -14.16 -15.68 10.41
C LEU A 302 -13.68 -16.00 11.83
N ARG A 303 -12.60 -16.78 11.95
CA ARG A 303 -11.97 -17.06 13.25
C ARG A 303 -11.19 -15.84 13.75
N GLU A 304 -10.97 -15.79 15.07
CA GLU A 304 -10.26 -14.66 15.70
C GLU A 304 -8.79 -14.57 15.30
N ASP A 305 -8.20 -15.66 14.79
CA ASP A 305 -6.83 -15.73 14.29
C ASP A 305 -6.71 -15.55 12.77
N GLU A 306 -7.80 -15.26 12.07
CA GLU A 306 -7.82 -15.10 10.61
C GLU A 306 -7.99 -13.64 10.15
N ALA A 307 -8.52 -12.78 11.01
CA ALA A 307 -8.82 -11.41 10.65
C ALA A 307 -8.87 -10.49 11.86
N PHE A 308 -8.75 -9.18 11.60
CA PHE A 308 -9.06 -8.15 12.58
C PHE A 308 -9.86 -6.99 11.99
N LEU A 309 -10.62 -6.31 12.85
CA LEU A 309 -11.33 -5.08 12.50
C LEU A 309 -10.52 -3.85 12.92
N VAL A 310 -10.32 -2.91 12.01
CA VAL A 310 -9.75 -1.58 12.33
C VAL A 310 -10.80 -0.50 12.11
N ARG A 311 -10.99 0.35 13.12
CA ARG A 311 -11.86 1.53 13.06
C ARG A 311 -11.08 2.71 12.45
N HIS A 312 -11.34 3.02 11.18
CA HIS A 312 -10.79 4.16 10.46
C HIS A 312 -11.67 5.41 10.57
N TYR A 313 -11.16 6.55 10.11
CA TYR A 313 -11.95 7.78 9.99
C TYR A 313 -13.16 7.64 9.05
N ALA A 314 -13.13 6.71 8.09
CA ALA A 314 -14.21 6.50 7.13
C ALA A 314 -15.20 5.40 7.55
N GLY A 315 -14.80 4.51 8.46
CA GLY A 315 -15.60 3.38 8.91
C GLY A 315 -14.75 2.23 9.45
N THR A 316 -15.41 1.15 9.88
CA THR A 316 -14.74 -0.06 10.38
C THR A 316 -14.50 -1.03 9.22
N VAL A 317 -13.24 -1.43 9.00
CA VAL A 317 -12.84 -2.34 7.91
C VAL A 317 -12.30 -3.64 8.50
N CYS A 318 -12.69 -4.77 7.90
CA CYS A 318 -12.19 -6.11 8.25
C CYS A 318 -11.06 -6.50 7.30
N TYR A 319 -9.89 -6.83 7.86
CA TYR A 319 -8.73 -7.29 7.11
C TYR A 319 -8.45 -8.75 7.41
N GLU A 320 -8.36 -9.56 6.36
CA GLU A 320 -7.96 -10.96 6.45
C GLU A 320 -6.44 -11.07 6.40
N THR A 321 -5.85 -11.72 7.40
CA THR A 321 -4.39 -11.73 7.61
C THR A 321 -3.69 -12.87 6.89
N GLY A 322 -4.43 -13.82 6.32
CA GLY A 322 -3.89 -15.08 5.78
C GLY A 322 -2.72 -14.91 4.80
N GLN A 323 -2.74 -13.85 3.98
CA GLN A 323 -1.68 -13.55 3.01
C GLN A 323 -0.80 -12.34 3.37
N PHE A 324 -0.96 -11.75 4.57
CA PHE A 324 -0.23 -10.52 4.94
C PHE A 324 1.29 -10.72 4.93
N LEU A 325 1.78 -11.84 5.48
CA LEU A 325 3.22 -12.12 5.55
C LEU A 325 3.85 -12.29 4.18
N GLU A 326 3.19 -13.05 3.31
CA GLU A 326 3.64 -13.29 1.94
C GLU A 326 3.63 -11.99 1.12
N LYS A 327 2.58 -11.19 1.25
CA LYS A 327 2.46 -9.90 0.55
C LYS A 327 3.44 -8.84 1.10
N ASN A 328 3.79 -8.90 2.38
CA ASN A 328 4.76 -7.99 2.98
C ASN A 328 6.22 -8.38 2.70
N ASN A 329 6.46 -9.66 2.36
CA ASN A 329 7.79 -10.15 2.02
C ASN A 329 8.09 -9.93 0.52
N ASP A 330 9.04 -9.05 0.24
CA ASP A 330 9.47 -8.67 -1.11
C ASP A 330 10.99 -8.92 -1.28
N THR A 331 11.50 -9.95 -0.61
CA THR A 331 12.92 -10.28 -0.63
C THR A 331 13.24 -11.18 -1.81
N LEU A 332 13.83 -10.60 -2.86
CA LEU A 332 14.46 -11.39 -3.91
C LEU A 332 15.69 -12.11 -3.34
N GLN A 333 15.82 -13.41 -3.63
CA GLN A 333 16.98 -14.18 -3.22
C GLN A 333 18.22 -13.73 -4.02
N ASN A 334 19.36 -13.51 -3.35
CA ASN A 334 20.61 -13.08 -4.00
C ASN A 334 21.03 -13.97 -5.19
N SER A 335 20.74 -15.27 -5.15
CA SER A 335 21.03 -16.20 -6.25
C SER A 335 20.20 -15.90 -7.50
N LEU A 336 18.94 -15.51 -7.34
CA LEU A 336 18.07 -15.10 -8.44
C LEU A 336 18.43 -13.69 -8.92
N GLU A 337 18.77 -12.78 -8.02
CA GLU A 337 19.24 -11.43 -8.37
C GLU A 337 20.50 -11.48 -9.25
N PHE A 338 21.51 -12.24 -8.82
CA PHE A 338 22.75 -12.43 -9.60
C PHE A 338 22.48 -13.02 -10.98
N LEU A 339 21.51 -13.94 -11.11
CA LEU A 339 21.13 -14.49 -12.40
C LEU A 339 20.55 -13.42 -13.34
N VAL A 340 19.78 -12.46 -12.79
CA VAL A 340 19.26 -11.33 -13.59
C VAL A 340 20.41 -10.43 -14.05
N GLU A 341 21.37 -10.14 -13.17
CA GLU A 341 22.56 -9.33 -13.48
C GLU A 341 23.43 -9.96 -14.58
N GLN A 342 23.39 -11.29 -14.72
CA GLN A 342 24.09 -12.04 -15.76
C GLN A 342 23.26 -12.27 -17.03
N SER A 343 22.04 -11.74 -17.10
CA SER A 343 21.17 -11.90 -18.28
C SER A 343 21.91 -11.54 -19.55
N SER A 344 21.75 -12.33 -20.62
CA SER A 344 22.24 -12.00 -21.96
C SER A 344 21.55 -10.77 -22.57
N VAL A 345 20.35 -10.41 -22.09
CA VAL A 345 19.59 -9.26 -22.55
C VAL A 345 20.08 -8.00 -21.82
N ALA A 346 20.70 -7.08 -22.57
CA ALA A 346 21.26 -5.86 -22.01
C ALA A 346 20.21 -4.99 -21.30
N PHE A 347 19.00 -4.92 -21.84
CA PHE A 347 17.89 -4.20 -21.22
C PHE A 347 17.58 -4.72 -19.81
N ILE A 348 17.47 -6.05 -19.65
CA ILE A 348 17.19 -6.69 -18.35
C ILE A 348 18.31 -6.41 -17.34
N ARG A 349 19.58 -6.47 -17.75
CA ARG A 349 20.70 -6.08 -16.87
C ARG A 349 20.60 -4.62 -16.43
N ASN A 350 20.33 -3.72 -17.38
CA ASN A 350 20.21 -2.28 -17.11
C ASN A 350 19.06 -1.95 -16.13
N LEU A 351 17.99 -2.75 -16.09
CA LEU A 351 16.93 -2.60 -15.09
C LEU A 351 17.44 -2.78 -13.65
N PHE A 352 18.54 -3.53 -13.45
CA PHE A 352 19.12 -3.84 -12.13
C PHE A 352 20.40 -3.05 -11.83
N GLU A 353 21.16 -2.60 -12.86
CA GLU A 353 22.37 -1.78 -12.69
C GLU A 353 22.12 -0.41 -12.00
N GLY A 354 20.93 0.18 -12.20
CA GLY A 354 20.54 1.46 -11.58
C GLY A 354 20.30 1.42 -10.07
N ALA A 355 20.31 0.23 -9.44
CA ALA A 355 20.11 0.05 -8.00
C ALA A 355 21.31 0.51 -7.14
N HIS A 356 22.45 0.83 -7.77
CA HIS A 356 23.68 1.30 -7.12
C HIS A 356 23.92 2.81 -7.23
N ALA A 357 22.89 3.63 -7.41
CA ALA A 357 22.98 5.08 -7.18
C ALA A 357 22.49 5.44 -5.76
N PRO A 358 23.30 5.29 -4.69
CA PRO A 358 23.10 6.10 -3.51
C PRO A 358 23.58 7.51 -3.85
N GLU A 359 22.81 8.53 -3.45
CA GLU A 359 23.45 9.81 -3.14
C GLU A 359 24.67 9.55 -2.24
N PRO A 360 25.83 10.18 -2.50
CA PRO A 360 27.05 9.86 -1.79
C PRO A 360 26.99 10.38 -0.35
N VAL A 361 26.41 9.59 0.55
CA VAL A 361 26.69 9.71 1.98
C VAL A 361 28.05 9.08 2.21
N ARG A 362 29.05 9.93 2.45
CA ARG A 362 30.41 9.53 2.85
C ARG A 362 30.34 8.63 4.09
N GLY A 363 30.52 7.33 3.91
CA GLY A 363 30.63 6.35 4.97
C GLY A 363 31.32 5.09 4.46
N LYS A 364 32.37 4.64 5.16
CA LYS A 364 33.29 3.56 4.78
C LYS A 364 32.53 2.27 4.39
N ARG A 365 32.94 1.66 3.27
CA ARG A 365 32.58 0.28 2.88
C ARG A 365 33.00 -0.69 3.99
N SER A 366 32.04 -1.11 4.83
CA SER A 366 32.20 -2.25 5.73
C SER A 366 31.63 -3.50 5.06
N THR A 367 32.52 -4.41 4.70
CA THR A 367 32.20 -5.84 4.60
C THR A 367 31.67 -6.32 5.95
N ALA A 368 30.51 -6.98 5.97
CA ALA A 368 29.74 -7.40 7.15
C ALA A 368 28.75 -6.37 7.73
N SER A 369 27.66 -6.15 6.99
CA SER A 369 26.33 -6.06 7.60
C SER A 369 25.39 -6.78 6.64
N ARG A 370 24.68 -7.78 7.16
CA ARG A 370 23.60 -8.46 6.46
C ARG A 370 22.57 -7.36 6.15
N LEU A 371 22.62 -6.76 4.96
CA LEU A 371 21.60 -5.81 4.50
C LEU A 371 20.30 -6.61 4.41
N GLN A 372 19.58 -6.62 5.52
CA GLN A 372 18.25 -7.21 5.61
C GLN A 372 17.36 -6.37 4.70
N SER A 373 16.71 -7.04 3.76
CA SER A 373 15.71 -6.46 2.89
C SER A 373 14.66 -5.74 3.73
N VAL A 374 14.39 -4.47 3.38
CA VAL A 374 13.30 -3.70 3.98
C VAL A 374 11.98 -4.31 3.48
N SER A 375 11.05 -4.61 4.39
CA SER A 375 9.72 -5.12 4.05
C SER A 375 8.93 -4.13 3.19
N VAL A 376 7.88 -4.61 2.51
CA VAL A 376 6.98 -3.73 1.75
C VAL A 376 6.37 -2.67 2.67
N GLY A 377 5.87 -3.06 3.84
CA GLY A 377 5.33 -2.15 4.84
C GLY A 377 6.35 -1.11 5.30
N GLY A 378 7.61 -1.50 5.48
CA GLY A 378 8.71 -0.59 5.81
C GLY A 378 9.02 0.41 4.70
N LYS A 379 9.12 -0.04 3.43
CA LYS A 379 9.32 0.81 2.26
C LYS A 379 8.16 1.81 2.10
N PHE A 380 6.93 1.33 2.18
CA PHE A 380 5.70 2.12 2.08
C PHE A 380 5.64 3.21 3.14
N ARG A 381 5.90 2.85 4.41
CA ARG A 381 5.94 3.81 5.54
C ARG A 381 6.94 4.93 5.28
N ASN A 382 8.14 4.59 4.81
CA ASN A 382 9.20 5.56 4.55
C ASN A 382 8.82 6.51 3.41
N GLN A 383 8.33 5.97 2.28
CA GLN A 383 7.89 6.77 1.13
C GLN A 383 6.75 7.73 1.51
N LEU A 384 5.76 7.25 2.26
CA LEU A 384 4.65 8.06 2.73
C LEU A 384 5.10 9.18 3.69
N THR A 385 6.10 8.92 4.53
CA THR A 385 6.69 9.94 5.41
C THR A 385 7.35 11.05 4.61
N VAL A 386 8.16 10.70 3.60
CA VAL A 386 8.80 11.67 2.69
C VAL A 386 7.75 12.50 1.93
N LEU A 387 6.67 11.87 1.46
CA LEU A 387 5.57 12.58 0.80
C LEU A 387 4.90 13.59 1.75
N LEU A 388 4.54 13.19 2.95
CA LEU A 388 3.89 14.06 3.94
C LEU A 388 4.77 15.23 4.35
N GLU A 389 6.10 15.04 4.44
CA GLU A 389 7.05 16.15 4.68
C GLU A 389 7.04 17.16 3.53
N LYS A 390 7.04 16.70 2.27
CA LYS A 390 6.91 17.59 1.11
C LYS A 390 5.59 18.37 1.13
N LEU A 391 4.48 17.71 1.45
CA LEU A 391 3.16 18.36 1.58
C LEU A 391 3.13 19.39 2.72
N ARG A 392 3.83 19.14 3.82
CA ARG A 392 3.93 20.11 4.93
C ARG A 392 4.72 21.38 4.55
N ASN A 393 5.64 21.27 3.61
CA ASN A 393 6.45 22.40 3.16
C ASN A 393 5.84 23.15 1.97
N THR A 394 4.63 22.79 1.54
CA THR A 394 3.93 23.41 0.40
C THR A 394 2.57 23.99 0.79
N GLY A 395 2.12 24.99 0.02
CA GLY A 395 0.72 25.40 0.04
C GLY A 395 -0.16 24.29 -0.52
N THR A 396 -1.32 24.03 0.08
CA THR A 396 -2.19 22.91 -0.28
C THR A 396 -3.60 23.37 -0.57
N HIS A 397 -4.14 22.88 -1.68
CA HIS A 397 -5.53 23.06 -2.11
C HIS A 397 -6.14 21.69 -2.31
N PHE A 398 -7.30 21.46 -1.71
CA PHE A 398 -7.96 20.15 -1.71
C PHE A 398 -9.17 20.18 -2.65
N VAL A 399 -9.22 19.22 -3.58
CA VAL A 399 -10.35 18.99 -4.48
C VAL A 399 -10.89 17.59 -4.17
N ARG A 400 -12.20 17.48 -3.91
CA ARG A 400 -12.87 16.19 -3.68
C ARG A 400 -13.80 15.89 -4.86
N CYS A 401 -13.56 14.79 -5.53
CA CYS A 401 -14.40 14.31 -6.62
C CYS A 401 -15.49 13.38 -6.05
N VAL A 402 -16.73 13.55 -6.48
CA VAL A 402 -17.88 12.73 -6.05
C VAL A 402 -18.49 12.05 -7.28
N LYS A 403 -18.57 10.72 -7.24
CA LYS A 403 -19.24 9.91 -8.26
C LYS A 403 -20.76 9.92 -8.00
N PRO A 404 -21.58 10.43 -8.93
CA PRO A 404 -23.02 10.60 -8.67
C PRO A 404 -23.80 9.27 -8.70
N ASN A 405 -23.34 8.27 -9.46
CA ASN A 405 -23.95 6.95 -9.54
C ASN A 405 -22.93 5.91 -10.06
N SER A 406 -23.14 4.63 -9.71
CA SER A 406 -22.27 3.53 -10.16
C SER A 406 -22.42 3.21 -11.65
N SER A 407 -23.58 3.48 -12.25
CA SER A 407 -23.90 3.23 -13.67
C SER A 407 -23.20 4.19 -14.64
N MET A 408 -22.37 5.11 -14.14
CA MET A 408 -21.61 6.08 -14.92
C MET A 408 -22.45 6.90 -15.93
N SER A 409 -23.71 7.14 -15.58
CA SER A 409 -24.68 7.81 -16.46
C SER A 409 -24.95 9.25 -16.01
N PRO A 410 -25.03 10.23 -16.92
CA PRO A 410 -25.34 11.61 -16.54
C PRO A 410 -26.76 11.71 -15.95
N GLN A 411 -27.00 12.75 -15.12
CA GLN A 411 -28.30 13.09 -14.54
C GLN A 411 -28.91 12.05 -13.56
N ILE A 412 -28.16 11.01 -13.17
CA ILE A 412 -28.58 10.06 -12.12
C ILE A 412 -27.79 10.35 -10.84
N CYS A 413 -28.50 10.55 -9.73
CA CYS A 413 -27.90 10.78 -8.42
C CYS A 413 -28.37 9.72 -7.43
N ASP A 414 -27.43 8.90 -6.94
CA ASP A 414 -27.64 8.00 -5.82
C ASP A 414 -27.22 8.71 -4.53
N GLY A 415 -28.22 9.22 -3.79
CA GLY A 415 -28.01 9.94 -2.54
C GLY A 415 -27.30 9.10 -1.47
N ALA A 416 -27.54 7.79 -1.42
CA ALA A 416 -26.89 6.93 -0.43
C ALA A 416 -25.41 6.73 -0.76
N ALA A 417 -25.08 6.50 -2.04
CA ALA A 417 -23.70 6.39 -2.50
C ALA A 417 -22.94 7.71 -2.35
N ILE A 418 -23.57 8.84 -2.66
CA ILE A 418 -22.98 10.18 -2.48
C ILE A 418 -22.72 10.46 -0.99
N LEU A 419 -23.68 10.19 -0.11
CA LEU A 419 -23.51 10.38 1.32
C LEU A 419 -22.36 9.51 1.87
N SER A 420 -22.26 8.26 1.42
CA SER A 420 -21.15 7.37 1.77
C SER A 420 -19.79 7.94 1.35
N GLN A 421 -19.68 8.46 0.11
CA GLN A 421 -18.47 9.11 -0.38
C GLN A 421 -18.09 10.35 0.42
N LEU A 422 -19.06 11.20 0.78
CA LEU A 422 -18.80 12.40 1.59
C LEU A 422 -18.30 12.04 3.00
N LYS A 423 -18.83 10.94 3.59
CA LYS A 423 -18.32 10.39 4.86
C LYS A 423 -16.87 9.88 4.68
N CYS A 424 -16.61 9.09 3.64
CA CYS A 424 -15.30 8.52 3.35
C CYS A 424 -14.25 9.56 2.93
N ALA A 425 -14.66 10.70 2.37
CA ALA A 425 -13.79 11.83 2.06
C ALA A 425 -13.46 12.70 3.30
N GLY A 426 -14.01 12.35 4.47
CA GLY A 426 -13.81 13.09 5.72
C GLY A 426 -14.52 14.45 5.76
N MET A 427 -15.48 14.72 4.87
CA MET A 427 -16.17 16.02 4.81
C MET A 427 -17.03 16.28 6.05
N ALA A 428 -17.65 15.24 6.61
CA ALA A 428 -18.42 15.37 7.85
C ALA A 428 -17.58 15.90 9.02
N SER A 429 -16.32 15.50 9.10
CA SER A 429 -15.36 15.94 10.14
C SER A 429 -15.04 17.42 10.00
N VAL A 430 -14.87 17.89 8.76
CA VAL A 430 -14.60 19.30 8.45
C VAL A 430 -15.78 20.16 8.83
N LEU A 431 -17.00 19.76 8.44
CA LEU A 431 -18.20 20.53 8.78
C LEU A 431 -18.38 20.66 10.29
N LYS A 432 -18.13 19.60 11.07
CA LYS A 432 -18.14 19.66 12.54
C LYS A 432 -17.05 20.55 13.11
N LEU A 433 -15.85 20.54 12.50
CA LEU A 433 -14.77 21.43 12.89
C LEU A 433 -15.15 22.91 12.64
N MET A 434 -15.74 23.21 11.48
CA MET A 434 -16.22 24.54 11.14
C MET A 434 -17.37 25.00 12.05
N GLN A 435 -18.25 24.09 12.47
CA GLN A 435 -19.33 24.39 13.43
C GLN A 435 -18.83 24.83 14.80
N LYS A 436 -17.61 24.45 15.21
CA LYS A 436 -17.01 24.93 16.46
C LYS A 436 -16.46 26.37 16.37
N GLY A 437 -16.31 26.88 15.15
CA GLY A 437 -15.88 28.25 14.87
C GLY A 437 -17.02 29.08 14.28
N PHE A 438 -16.73 29.83 13.21
CA PHE A 438 -17.71 30.64 12.49
C PHE A 438 -17.88 30.11 11.05
N PRO A 439 -18.82 29.17 10.82
CA PRO A 439 -19.01 28.54 9.53
C PRO A 439 -19.73 29.43 8.50
N SER A 440 -20.46 30.44 8.96
CA SER A 440 -21.17 31.40 8.11
C SER A 440 -20.44 32.73 8.12
N ARG A 441 -20.18 33.28 6.93
CA ARG A 441 -19.45 34.55 6.75
C ARG A 441 -20.23 35.44 5.80
N LEU A 442 -20.34 36.71 6.14
CA LEU A 442 -20.96 37.73 5.32
C LEU A 442 -19.98 38.89 5.16
N VAL A 443 -19.78 39.32 3.92
CA VAL A 443 -19.05 40.56 3.65
C VAL A 443 -20.01 41.71 3.93
N HIS A 444 -19.56 42.71 4.69
CA HIS A 444 -20.35 43.94 4.83
C HIS A 444 -20.49 44.59 3.46
N ALA A 445 -21.72 44.90 3.06
CA ALA A 445 -21.92 45.83 1.95
C ALA A 445 -21.28 47.15 2.35
N LEU A 446 -20.30 47.60 1.57
CA LEU A 446 -19.77 48.95 1.69
C LEU A 446 -20.86 49.88 1.13
N ASP A 447 -21.49 50.66 2.02
CA ASP A 447 -22.42 51.73 1.64
C ASP A 447 -21.72 52.84 0.85
#